data_AF-A0A1H7MA64-F1
#
_entry.id   AF-A0A1H7MA64-F1
#
_cell.length_a   1.000
_cell.length_b   1.000
_cell.length_c   1.000
_cell.angle_alpha   90.00
_cell.angle_beta   90.00
_cell.angle_gamma   90.00
#
_symmetry.space_group_name_H-M   'P 1'
#
loop_
_entity.id
_entity.type
_entity.pdbx_description
1 polymer ?
#
loop_
_entity_poly.entity_id
_entity_poly.type
_entity_poly.pdbx_seq_one_letter_code
_entity_poly.pdbx_strand_id
1 'polypeptide(L)'
;MSHRLFIILLFFMFRLSWSQHCEYKTRIIEDELQGRYEFIDSAAYEKHKKIAEKFIDFTPANEQKIITTYPKTFKLNDSCYTFNKKFTYSTTNYRRILKACNINGSVPKESLGYQFKGIYFNHVLIEVSGYEHWGYLSVDLENEETLYTLGKPLSSKGKTAISYSNYYSEEEITITDLKINKQYTIGIEDLVTAESYVIKDVYYLKLTSNMRPNCYKKIKYLKLQLTDQ
;
A
#
# COMPACT_ATOMS: atom_id res chain seq x y z
N MET A 1 11.20 5.49 -57.30
CA MET A 1 10.66 6.20 -56.11
C MET A 1 11.65 7.26 -55.69
N SER A 2 11.26 8.54 -55.67
CA SER A 2 12.21 9.64 -55.47
C SER A 2 12.75 9.66 -54.02
N HIS A 3 14.01 10.06 -53.87
CA HIS A 3 14.71 10.18 -52.58
C HIS A 3 13.91 10.96 -51.52
N ARG A 4 13.04 11.90 -51.95
CA ARG A 4 12.13 12.66 -51.09
C ARG A 4 11.13 11.77 -50.34
N LEU A 5 10.62 10.72 -50.99
CA LEU A 5 9.64 9.81 -50.39
C LEU A 5 10.27 8.94 -49.30
N PHE A 6 11.54 8.55 -49.47
CA PHE A 6 12.30 7.79 -48.47
C PHE A 6 12.61 8.63 -47.23
N ILE A 7 12.96 9.92 -47.40
CA ILE A 7 13.20 10.85 -46.28
C ILE A 7 11.92 11.11 -45.49
N ILE A 8 10.78 11.29 -46.16
CA ILE A 8 9.48 11.47 -45.49
C ILE A 8 9.12 10.23 -44.66
N LEU A 9 9.37 9.04 -45.20
CA LEU A 9 9.06 7.77 -44.54
C LEU A 9 9.98 7.52 -43.32
N LEU A 10 11.26 7.88 -43.41
CA LEU A 10 12.19 7.89 -42.27
C LEU A 10 11.76 8.87 -41.18
N PHE A 11 11.33 10.09 -41.54
CA PHE A 11 10.80 11.07 -40.58
C PHE A 11 9.51 10.59 -39.91
N PHE A 12 8.64 9.89 -40.65
CA PHE A 12 7.40 9.31 -40.09
C PHE A 12 7.70 8.16 -39.12
N MET A 13 8.64 7.28 -39.46
CA MET A 13 9.06 6.19 -38.55
C MET A 13 9.77 6.71 -37.30
N PHE A 14 10.54 7.80 -37.40
CA PHE A 14 11.15 8.47 -36.24
C PHE A 14 10.10 9.15 -35.32
N ARG A 15 9.01 9.66 -35.90
CA ARG A 15 7.90 10.25 -35.12
C ARG A 15 7.08 9.18 -34.39
N LEU A 16 6.89 8.00 -35.00
CA LEU A 16 6.16 6.87 -34.41
C LEU A 16 6.94 6.17 -33.30
N SER A 17 8.27 6.11 -33.38
CA SER A 17 9.12 5.56 -32.30
C SER A 17 9.23 6.49 -31.09
N TRP A 18 8.95 7.79 -31.25
CA TRP A 18 8.90 8.78 -30.17
C TRP A 18 7.55 8.87 -29.45
N SER A 19 6.49 8.27 -29.99
CA SER A 19 5.18 8.23 -29.33
C SER A 19 4.99 6.91 -28.58
N GLN A 20 5.94 6.50 -27.74
CA GLN A 20 5.61 5.54 -26.69
C GLN A 20 4.67 6.26 -25.72
N HIS A 21 3.37 5.98 -25.84
CA HIS A 21 2.38 6.53 -24.94
C HIS A 21 2.65 5.95 -23.55
N CYS A 22 3.16 6.78 -22.64
CA CYS A 22 3.26 6.45 -21.21
C CYS A 22 1.82 6.51 -20.65
N GLU A 23 1.01 5.49 -20.93
CA GLU A 23 -0.31 5.27 -20.33
C GLU A 23 -0.13 4.70 -18.92
N TYR A 24 -0.83 5.29 -17.96
CA TYR A 24 -0.85 4.83 -16.57
C TYR A 24 -2.20 4.16 -16.35
N LYS A 25 -2.22 2.86 -16.08
CA LYS A 25 -3.46 2.13 -15.84
C LYS A 25 -3.75 2.05 -14.36
N THR A 26 -5.03 2.16 -14.03
CA THR A 26 -5.56 1.92 -12.70
C THR A 26 -6.39 0.65 -12.72
N ARG A 27 -6.26 -0.18 -11.68
CA ARG A 27 -7.09 -1.38 -11.51
C ARG A 27 -7.46 -1.56 -10.05
N ILE A 28 -8.66 -2.06 -9.79
CA ILE A 28 -9.06 -2.48 -8.45
C ILE A 28 -8.44 -3.87 -8.23
N ILE A 29 -7.68 -4.01 -7.16
CA ILE A 29 -7.01 -5.26 -6.79
C ILE A 29 -7.86 -6.03 -5.78
N GLU A 30 -8.47 -5.30 -4.84
CA GLU A 30 -9.30 -5.88 -3.78
C GLU A 30 -10.44 -4.93 -3.42
N ASP A 31 -11.65 -5.48 -3.31
CA ASP A 31 -12.90 -4.72 -3.14
C ASP A 31 -13.78 -5.36 -2.07
N GLU A 32 -13.20 -5.56 -0.87
CA GLU A 32 -13.98 -6.01 0.28
C GLU A 32 -14.74 -4.84 0.96
N LEU A 33 -14.33 -3.61 0.63
CA LEU A 33 -14.95 -2.33 0.96
C LEU A 33 -15.26 -1.54 -0.32
N GLN A 34 -16.41 -0.87 -0.36
CA GLN A 34 -16.68 0.09 -1.42
C GLN A 34 -15.83 1.36 -1.23
N GLY A 35 -15.05 1.69 -2.26
CA GLY A 35 -14.28 2.91 -2.34
C GLY A 35 -14.40 3.59 -3.70
N ARG A 36 -14.13 4.89 -3.73
CA ARG A 36 -14.04 5.68 -4.95
C ARG A 36 -12.68 6.36 -5.05
N TYR A 37 -12.19 6.47 -6.28
CA TYR A 37 -10.97 7.20 -6.60
C TYR A 37 -11.18 8.14 -7.78
N GLU A 38 -10.52 9.30 -7.72
CA GLU A 38 -10.46 10.24 -8.84
C GLU A 38 -9.11 10.94 -8.91
N PHE A 39 -8.63 11.18 -10.12
CA PHE A 39 -7.47 12.06 -10.33
C PHE A 39 -7.94 13.52 -10.33
N ILE A 40 -7.29 14.34 -9.52
CA ILE A 40 -7.57 15.77 -9.39
C ILE A 40 -6.41 16.61 -9.93
N ASP A 41 -6.67 17.89 -10.16
CA ASP A 41 -5.61 18.85 -10.52
C ASP A 41 -4.79 19.29 -9.29
N SER A 42 -3.65 19.94 -9.56
CA SER A 42 -2.75 20.41 -8.51
C SER A 42 -3.37 21.50 -7.64
N ALA A 43 -4.20 22.38 -8.18
CA ALA A 43 -4.82 23.46 -7.42
C ALA A 43 -5.83 22.91 -6.41
N ALA A 44 -6.61 21.90 -6.80
CA ALA A 44 -7.50 21.15 -5.92
C ALA A 44 -6.71 20.46 -4.79
N TYR A 45 -5.57 19.82 -5.10
CA TYR A 45 -4.71 19.20 -4.08
C TYR A 45 -4.12 20.24 -3.10
N GLU A 46 -3.55 21.34 -3.59
CA GLU A 46 -2.89 22.34 -2.75
C GLU A 46 -3.88 23.12 -1.87
N LYS A 47 -5.13 23.30 -2.33
CA LYS A 47 -6.21 23.91 -1.53
C LYS A 47 -6.47 23.14 -0.23
N HIS A 48 -6.44 21.82 -0.31
CA HIS A 48 -6.76 20.92 0.80
C HIS A 48 -5.55 20.67 1.70
N LYS A 49 -4.34 20.60 1.14
CA LYS A 49 -3.08 20.35 1.86
C LYS A 49 -2.86 21.29 3.06
N LYS A 50 -3.25 22.56 2.96
CA LYS A 50 -3.06 23.57 4.03
C LYS A 50 -3.87 23.27 5.30
N ILE A 51 -4.87 22.39 5.22
CA ILE A 51 -5.81 22.04 6.28
C ILE A 51 -5.65 20.55 6.66
N ALA A 52 -4.60 19.91 6.17
CA ALA A 52 -4.35 18.49 6.38
C ALA A 52 -4.22 18.18 7.87
N GLU A 53 -4.93 17.13 8.29
CA GLU A 53 -4.67 16.51 9.58
C GLU A 53 -3.37 15.70 9.47
N LYS A 54 -2.50 15.81 10.46
CA LYS A 54 -1.36 14.90 10.57
C LYS A 54 -1.89 13.50 10.84
N PHE A 55 -1.33 12.51 10.15
CA PHE A 55 -1.62 11.12 10.47
C PHE A 55 -1.23 10.81 11.91
N ILE A 56 -2.07 10.07 12.62
CA ILE A 56 -1.83 9.71 14.02
C ILE A 56 -0.72 8.66 14.04
N ASP A 57 0.38 8.97 14.71
CA ASP A 57 1.46 8.03 14.98
C ASP A 57 0.94 6.89 15.87
N PHE A 58 1.35 5.67 15.55
CA PHE A 58 1.02 4.50 16.38
C PHE A 58 1.53 4.70 17.80
N THR A 59 0.76 4.22 18.79
CA THR A 59 1.31 4.10 20.14
C THR A 59 2.39 3.02 20.09
N PRO A 60 3.68 3.32 20.37
CA PRO A 60 4.72 2.31 20.33
C PRO A 60 4.35 1.16 21.26
N ALA A 61 4.47 -0.05 20.76
CA ALA A 61 4.10 -1.22 21.52
C ALA A 61 5.33 -2.05 21.84
N ASN A 62 5.41 -2.47 23.10
CA ASN A 62 6.43 -3.42 23.54
C ASN A 62 5.93 -4.84 23.23
N GLU A 63 6.68 -5.57 22.42
CA GLU A 63 6.36 -6.94 22.04
C GLU A 63 6.05 -7.83 23.25
N GLN A 64 6.94 -7.84 24.26
CA GLN A 64 6.76 -8.67 25.46
C GLN A 64 5.43 -8.35 26.18
N LYS A 65 5.06 -7.07 26.24
CA LYS A 65 3.78 -6.65 26.82
C LYS A 65 2.60 -7.15 25.98
N ILE A 66 2.68 -7.09 24.66
CA ILE A 66 1.62 -7.57 23.77
C ILE A 66 1.43 -9.08 23.94
N ILE A 67 2.50 -9.86 23.82
CA ILE A 67 2.40 -11.33 23.83
C ILE A 67 1.93 -11.88 25.18
N THR A 68 2.27 -11.19 26.28
CA THR A 68 1.80 -11.55 27.62
C THR A 68 0.33 -11.19 27.83
N THR A 69 -0.15 -10.11 27.23
CA THR A 69 -1.55 -9.68 27.32
C THR A 69 -2.46 -10.50 26.41
N TYR A 70 -1.98 -10.89 25.22
CA TYR A 70 -2.75 -11.58 24.18
C TYR A 70 -2.12 -12.92 23.76
N PRO A 71 -1.93 -13.88 24.68
CA PRO A 71 -1.21 -15.13 24.40
C PRO A 71 -1.95 -16.08 23.44
N LYS A 72 -3.26 -15.89 23.24
CA LYS A 72 -4.04 -16.69 22.28
C LYS A 72 -3.78 -16.26 20.85
N THR A 73 -3.68 -14.95 20.62
CA THR A 73 -3.39 -14.31 19.34
C THR A 73 -1.93 -14.51 18.92
N PHE A 74 -0.99 -14.33 19.86
CA PHE A 74 0.45 -14.42 19.58
C PHE A 74 1.03 -15.75 20.06
N LYS A 75 0.69 -16.82 19.35
CA LYS A 75 1.30 -18.13 19.57
C LYS A 75 2.61 -18.22 18.79
N LEU A 76 3.71 -18.42 19.51
CA LEU A 76 5.02 -18.64 18.90
C LEU A 76 5.21 -20.13 18.64
N ASN A 77 5.45 -20.50 17.38
CA ASN A 77 5.83 -21.85 16.97
C ASN A 77 7.00 -21.76 15.98
N ASP A 78 8.04 -22.57 16.18
CA ASP A 78 9.25 -22.57 15.34
C ASP A 78 9.83 -21.17 15.11
N SER A 79 9.88 -20.34 16.16
CA SER A 79 10.33 -18.94 16.10
C SER A 79 9.49 -18.01 15.24
N CYS A 80 8.26 -18.40 14.89
CA CYS A 80 7.31 -17.61 14.12
C CYS A 80 5.99 -17.41 14.86
N TYR A 81 5.44 -16.20 14.77
CA TYR A 81 4.01 -15.99 14.98
C TYR A 81 3.27 -16.33 13.69
N THR A 82 2.16 -17.05 13.78
CA THR A 82 1.36 -17.48 12.62
C THR A 82 -0.05 -16.94 12.68
N PHE A 83 -0.52 -16.38 11.58
CA PHE A 83 -1.83 -15.75 11.47
C PHE A 83 -2.61 -16.31 10.28
N ASN A 84 -3.86 -16.70 10.49
CA ASN A 84 -4.72 -17.18 9.42
C ASN A 84 -5.37 -16.01 8.72
N LYS A 85 -4.98 -15.70 7.47
CA LYS A 85 -5.69 -14.72 6.64
C LYS A 85 -6.45 -15.40 5.52
N LYS A 86 -7.70 -14.99 5.34
CA LYS A 86 -8.49 -15.30 4.15
C LYS A 86 -8.17 -14.25 3.08
N PHE A 87 -7.88 -14.71 1.88
CA PHE A 87 -7.67 -13.88 0.71
C PHE A 87 -8.80 -14.15 -0.30
N THR A 88 -9.29 -13.08 -0.89
CA THR A 88 -10.28 -13.13 -1.97
C THR A 88 -9.62 -12.60 -3.24
N TYR A 89 -9.43 -13.45 -4.26
CA TYR A 89 -8.95 -13.01 -5.56
C TYR A 89 -9.99 -13.35 -6.63
N SER A 90 -10.55 -12.31 -7.26
CA SER A 90 -11.69 -12.43 -8.17
C SER A 90 -12.89 -13.11 -7.48
N THR A 91 -13.16 -14.38 -7.77
CA THR A 91 -14.26 -15.17 -7.20
C THR A 91 -13.79 -16.32 -6.31
N THR A 92 -12.48 -16.52 -6.17
CA THR A 92 -11.90 -17.65 -5.44
C THR A 92 -11.40 -17.21 -4.07
N ASN A 93 -11.92 -17.86 -3.03
CA ASN A 93 -11.44 -17.71 -1.67
C ASN A 93 -10.32 -18.72 -1.41
N TYR A 94 -9.15 -18.25 -0.97
CA TYR A 94 -8.10 -19.13 -0.45
C TYR A 94 -7.62 -18.64 0.91
N ARG A 95 -7.12 -19.57 1.73
CA ARG A 95 -6.51 -19.25 3.03
C ARG A 95 -5.01 -19.33 2.91
N ARG A 96 -4.31 -18.31 3.41
CA ARG A 96 -2.86 -18.30 3.51
C ARG A 96 -2.48 -18.07 4.97
N ILE A 97 -1.52 -18.86 5.46
CA ILE A 97 -0.92 -18.63 6.76
C ILE A 97 0.15 -17.54 6.57
N LEU A 98 -0.08 -16.39 7.19
CA LEU A 98 0.90 -15.33 7.27
C LEU A 98 1.81 -15.57 8.47
N LYS A 99 3.07 -15.22 8.35
CA LYS A 99 4.06 -15.48 9.40
C LYS A 99 4.91 -14.25 9.70
N ALA A 100 5.17 -14.03 10.97
CA ALA A 100 6.18 -13.10 11.46
C ALA A 100 7.27 -13.91 12.16
N CYS A 101 8.36 -14.19 11.45
CA CYS A 101 9.40 -15.11 11.88
C CYS A 101 10.67 -14.41 12.33
N ASN A 102 11.25 -14.89 13.42
CA ASN A 102 12.62 -14.57 13.78
C ASN A 102 13.57 -15.40 12.92
N ILE A 103 14.55 -14.75 12.30
CA ILE A 103 15.57 -15.40 11.48
C ILE A 103 16.78 -15.64 12.40
N ASN A 104 16.91 -16.82 13.01
CA ASN A 104 18.11 -17.17 13.80
C ASN A 104 19.29 -17.55 12.87
N GLY A 105 20.56 -17.22 13.14
CA GLY A 105 21.13 -16.76 14.42
C GLY A 105 22.57 -16.23 14.33
N SER A 106 22.83 -15.20 13.53
CA SER A 106 24.14 -14.51 13.52
C SER A 106 24.07 -13.02 13.20
N VAL A 107 22.87 -12.42 13.24
CA VAL A 107 22.67 -11.04 12.80
C VAL A 107 21.95 -10.26 13.94
N PRO A 108 22.41 -9.05 14.29
CA PRO A 108 21.87 -8.26 15.41
C PRO A 108 20.36 -7.97 15.28
N LYS A 109 19.70 -7.57 16.39
CA LYS A 109 18.24 -7.27 16.52
C LYS A 109 17.59 -6.47 15.37
N GLU A 110 18.39 -5.73 14.60
CA GLU A 110 17.98 -4.99 13.40
C GLU A 110 17.65 -5.88 12.18
N SER A 111 17.79 -7.20 12.31
CA SER A 111 17.59 -8.21 11.25
C SER A 111 16.50 -9.24 11.56
N LEU A 112 15.64 -8.95 12.54
CA LEU A 112 14.42 -9.72 12.71
C LEU A 112 13.62 -9.66 11.41
N GLY A 113 13.06 -10.79 10.99
CA GLY A 113 12.13 -10.84 9.87
C GLY A 113 10.81 -10.11 10.16
N TYR A 114 10.68 -9.47 11.33
CA TYR A 114 9.56 -8.63 11.70
C TYR A 114 9.89 -7.59 12.79
N GLN A 115 9.06 -6.57 12.91
CA GLN A 115 9.10 -5.60 14.00
C GLN A 115 7.69 -5.14 14.39
N PHE A 116 7.36 -5.19 15.68
CA PHE A 116 6.16 -4.57 16.23
C PHE A 116 6.29 -3.05 16.16
N LYS A 117 5.39 -2.38 15.43
CA LYS A 117 5.41 -0.93 15.25
C LYS A 117 4.55 -0.20 16.26
N GLY A 118 3.44 -0.81 16.67
CA GLY A 118 2.56 -0.21 17.66
C GLY A 118 1.17 -0.81 17.68
N ILE A 119 0.29 -0.20 18.49
CA ILE A 119 -1.13 -0.54 18.55
C ILE A 119 -1.95 0.64 18.05
N TYR A 120 -2.98 0.36 17.25
CA TYR A 120 -3.95 1.35 16.80
C TYR A 120 -5.31 0.70 16.59
N PHE A 121 -6.37 1.35 17.09
CA PHE A 121 -7.75 0.84 17.00
C PHE A 121 -7.89 -0.63 17.39
N ASN A 122 -7.24 -1.07 18.48
CA ASN A 122 -7.20 -2.48 18.92
C ASN A 122 -6.48 -3.46 17.98
N HIS A 123 -5.74 -2.95 17.00
CA HIS A 123 -4.89 -3.76 16.13
C HIS A 123 -3.42 -3.56 16.49
N VAL A 124 -2.66 -4.65 16.52
CA VAL A 124 -1.20 -4.60 16.53
C VAL A 124 -0.70 -4.51 15.10
N LEU A 125 0.18 -3.55 14.86
CA LEU A 125 0.90 -3.42 13.60
C LEU A 125 2.26 -4.10 13.68
N ILE A 126 2.52 -5.04 12.77
CA ILE A 126 3.79 -5.76 12.66
C ILE A 126 4.33 -5.56 11.25
N GLU A 127 5.45 -4.87 11.12
CA GLU A 127 6.22 -4.90 9.87
C GLU A 127 6.82 -6.30 9.74
N VAL A 128 6.70 -6.93 8.58
CA VAL A 128 7.35 -8.20 8.25
C VAL A 128 8.26 -7.98 7.05
N SER A 129 9.46 -8.54 7.10
CA SER A 129 10.48 -8.43 6.07
C SER A 129 11.20 -9.77 5.89
N GLY A 130 11.24 -10.28 4.66
CA GLY A 130 11.89 -11.54 4.32
C GLY A 130 11.89 -11.80 2.82
N TYR A 131 12.48 -12.92 2.40
CA TYR A 131 12.64 -13.29 0.99
C TYR A 131 11.31 -13.39 0.24
N GLU A 132 10.24 -13.83 0.90
CA GLU A 132 8.92 -14.04 0.28
C GLU A 132 7.87 -13.00 0.67
N HIS A 133 8.04 -12.32 1.80
CA HIS A 133 7.04 -11.40 2.36
C HIS A 133 7.71 -10.13 2.87
N TRP A 134 7.38 -9.00 2.26
CA TRP A 134 7.68 -7.68 2.79
C TRP A 134 6.40 -6.85 2.82
N GLY A 135 5.97 -6.45 4.01
CA GLY A 135 4.69 -5.78 4.20
C GLY A 135 4.37 -5.55 5.66
N TYR A 136 3.10 -5.26 5.94
CA TYR A 136 2.62 -4.98 7.28
C TYR A 136 1.41 -5.85 7.57
N LEU A 137 1.45 -6.52 8.72
CA LEU A 137 0.33 -7.24 9.31
C LEU A 137 -0.38 -6.31 10.29
N SER A 138 -1.70 -6.24 10.16
CA SER A 138 -2.57 -5.62 11.16
C SER A 138 -3.38 -6.73 11.80
N VAL A 139 -3.10 -7.01 13.08
CA VAL A 139 -3.68 -8.14 13.81
C VAL A 139 -4.63 -7.60 14.86
N ASP A 140 -5.91 -7.93 14.75
CA ASP A 140 -6.95 -7.62 15.73
C ASP A 140 -6.67 -8.38 17.03
N LEU A 141 -6.59 -7.64 18.14
CA LEU A 141 -6.26 -8.19 19.45
C LEU A 141 -7.40 -8.98 20.10
N GLU A 142 -8.65 -8.77 19.65
CA GLU A 142 -9.85 -9.41 20.21
C GLU A 142 -10.26 -10.67 19.45
N ASN A 143 -10.34 -10.60 18.12
CA ASN A 143 -10.89 -11.70 17.30
C ASN A 143 -9.84 -12.48 16.49
N GLU A 144 -8.56 -12.11 16.61
CA GLU A 144 -7.42 -12.75 15.92
C GLU A 144 -7.43 -12.58 14.38
N GLU A 145 -8.34 -11.79 13.82
CA GLU A 145 -8.35 -11.48 12.39
C GLU A 145 -7.11 -10.70 12.00
N THR A 146 -6.55 -11.03 10.84
CA THR A 146 -5.31 -10.42 10.36
C THR A 146 -5.51 -9.90 8.96
N LEU A 147 -5.19 -8.62 8.80
CA LEU A 147 -5.05 -7.96 7.52
C LEU A 147 -3.57 -7.87 7.15
N TYR A 148 -3.31 -7.78 5.85
CA TYR A 148 -1.98 -7.72 5.29
C TYR A 148 -2.02 -6.69 4.18
N THR A 149 -1.13 -5.72 4.27
CA THR A 149 -0.88 -4.76 3.21
C THR A 149 0.57 -4.89 2.80
N LEU A 150 0.81 -4.76 1.50
CA LEU A 150 2.15 -4.50 1.00
C LEU A 150 2.51 -3.03 1.32
N GLY A 151 3.78 -2.78 1.68
CA GLY A 151 4.37 -1.43 1.69
C GLY A 151 4.24 -0.54 2.93
N LYS A 152 4.91 0.62 2.90
CA LYS A 152 5.11 1.59 4.00
C LYS A 152 4.18 2.81 3.86
N PRO A 153 3.91 3.56 4.93
CA PRO A 153 3.41 3.20 6.26
C PRO A 153 1.89 3.48 6.36
N LEU A 154 1.19 2.64 7.13
CA LEU A 154 -0.20 2.85 7.53
C LEU A 154 -0.33 4.18 8.26
N SER A 155 -0.95 5.15 7.62
CA SER A 155 -1.19 6.45 8.21
C SER A 155 -2.68 6.52 8.55
N SER A 156 -3.03 6.90 9.78
CA SER A 156 -4.32 6.54 10.36
C SER A 156 -5.14 7.74 10.81
N LYS A 157 -6.47 7.63 10.66
CA LYS A 157 -7.45 8.59 11.18
C LYS A 157 -8.69 7.84 11.68
N GLY A 158 -9.01 8.02 12.95
CA GLY A 158 -10.16 7.35 13.57
C GLY A 158 -10.04 5.82 13.61
N LYS A 159 -10.67 5.15 12.65
CA LYS A 159 -10.69 3.68 12.49
C LYS A 159 -10.14 3.22 11.14
N THR A 160 -9.71 4.15 10.30
CA THR A 160 -9.23 3.85 8.95
C THR A 160 -7.74 4.10 8.84
N ALA A 161 -7.05 3.24 8.10
CA ALA A 161 -5.62 3.33 7.88
C ALA A 161 -5.31 3.20 6.38
N ILE A 162 -4.31 3.95 5.89
CA ILE A 162 -3.90 3.92 4.48
C ILE A 162 -2.44 3.51 4.34
N SER A 163 -2.16 2.55 3.45
CA SER A 163 -0.81 2.06 3.15
C SER A 163 -0.52 2.09 1.66
N TYR A 164 0.77 2.15 1.34
CA TYR A 164 1.26 2.18 -0.04
C TYR A 164 2.44 1.24 -0.22
N SER A 165 2.42 0.42 -1.27
CA SER A 165 3.60 -0.33 -1.75
C SER A 165 3.91 0.00 -3.17
N ASN A 166 5.20 -0.07 -3.51
CA ASN A 166 5.63 -0.13 -4.89
C ASN A 166 6.22 -1.51 -5.18
N TYR A 167 5.45 -2.35 -5.87
CA TYR A 167 5.88 -3.68 -6.28
C TYR A 167 5.92 -3.75 -7.80
N TYR A 168 7.04 -4.19 -8.38
CA TYR A 168 7.22 -4.28 -9.83
C TYR A 168 6.88 -3.01 -10.64
N SER A 169 7.14 -1.83 -10.07
CA SER A 169 6.78 -0.53 -10.66
C SER A 169 5.29 -0.22 -10.63
N GLU A 170 4.50 -0.95 -9.85
CA GLU A 170 3.08 -0.68 -9.60
C GLU A 170 2.92 -0.17 -8.16
N GLU A 171 2.28 0.99 -8.00
CA GLU A 171 1.85 1.45 -6.68
C GLU A 171 0.55 0.74 -6.31
N GLU A 172 0.55 -0.05 -5.25
CA GLU A 172 -0.68 -0.52 -4.61
C GLU A 172 -1.01 0.37 -3.42
N ILE A 173 -2.20 0.95 -3.42
CA ILE A 173 -2.71 1.81 -2.37
C ILE A 173 -3.86 1.07 -1.71
N THR A 174 -3.75 0.82 -0.41
CA THR A 174 -4.75 0.11 0.39
C THR A 174 -5.35 1.04 1.43
N ILE A 175 -6.68 1.11 1.49
CA ILE A 175 -7.42 1.75 2.59
C ILE A 175 -8.14 0.67 3.38
N THR A 176 -7.87 0.60 4.68
CA THR A 176 -8.41 -0.40 5.59
C THR A 176 -9.38 0.25 6.57
N ASP A 177 -10.58 -0.33 6.75
CA ASP A 177 -11.45 -0.05 7.90
C ASP A 177 -11.22 -1.12 8.98
N LEU A 178 -10.54 -0.73 10.05
CA LEU A 178 -10.16 -1.63 11.16
C LEU A 178 -11.33 -1.99 12.08
N LYS A 179 -12.47 -1.30 11.98
CA LYS A 179 -13.65 -1.68 12.78
C LYS A 179 -14.32 -2.93 12.25
N ILE A 180 -14.28 -3.11 10.93
CA ILE A 180 -14.98 -4.21 10.26
C ILE A 180 -14.02 -5.15 9.53
N ASN A 181 -12.71 -4.93 9.69
CA ASN A 181 -11.64 -5.74 9.13
C ASN A 181 -11.74 -5.97 7.62
N LYS A 182 -11.99 -4.89 6.86
CA LYS A 182 -12.07 -4.94 5.40
C LYS A 182 -11.18 -3.90 4.75
N GLN A 183 -10.82 -4.12 3.49
CA GLN A 183 -9.90 -3.28 2.73
C GLN A 183 -10.39 -2.96 1.31
N TYR A 184 -10.00 -1.78 0.82
CA TYR A 184 -10.14 -1.33 -0.55
C TYR A 184 -8.75 -1.06 -1.12
N THR A 185 -8.37 -1.81 -2.16
CA THR A 185 -7.03 -1.74 -2.74
C THR A 185 -7.08 -1.41 -4.23
N ILE A 186 -6.33 -0.38 -4.62
CA ILE A 186 -6.13 0.00 -6.02
C ILE A 186 -4.66 -0.13 -6.41
N GLY A 187 -4.42 -0.63 -7.61
CA GLY A 187 -3.11 -0.63 -8.26
C GLY A 187 -3.01 0.49 -9.28
N ILE A 188 -1.88 1.17 -9.31
CA ILE A 188 -1.56 2.26 -10.25
C ILE A 188 -0.18 2.00 -10.85
N GLU A 189 -0.17 1.68 -12.14
CA GLU A 189 1.08 1.38 -12.86
C GLU A 189 1.98 2.64 -12.96
N ASP A 190 3.28 2.44 -12.77
CA ASP A 190 4.38 3.41 -12.95
C ASP A 190 4.33 4.70 -12.13
N LEU A 191 3.53 4.74 -11.07
CA LEU A 191 3.45 5.85 -10.14
C LEU A 191 3.99 5.43 -8.77
N VAL A 192 4.40 6.41 -7.95
CA VAL A 192 4.86 6.20 -6.57
C VAL A 192 4.32 7.33 -5.70
N THR A 193 3.87 7.03 -4.48
CA THR A 193 3.45 8.05 -3.53
C THR A 193 4.66 8.84 -3.03
N ALA A 194 4.68 10.13 -3.35
CA ALA A 194 5.70 11.08 -2.88
C ALA A 194 5.27 11.85 -1.64
N GLU A 195 3.96 12.07 -1.48
CA GLU A 195 3.36 12.75 -0.33
C GLU A 195 1.90 12.31 -0.19
N SER A 196 1.38 12.26 1.04
CA SER A 196 -0.04 12.05 1.29
C SER A 196 -0.54 12.83 2.51
N TYR A 197 -1.85 13.08 2.55
CA TYR A 197 -2.55 13.62 3.72
C TYR A 197 -4.03 13.20 3.74
N VAL A 198 -4.73 13.47 4.85
CA VAL A 198 -6.15 13.13 5.03
C VAL A 198 -6.97 14.33 5.52
N ILE A 199 -8.22 14.43 5.07
CA ILE A 199 -9.22 15.42 5.53
C ILE A 199 -10.58 14.73 5.57
N LYS A 200 -11.25 14.72 6.72
CA LYS A 200 -12.60 14.11 6.89
C LYS A 200 -12.75 12.76 6.15
N ASP A 201 -11.80 11.85 6.37
CA ASP A 201 -11.75 10.49 5.79
C ASP A 201 -11.62 10.44 4.26
N VAL A 202 -11.21 11.56 3.65
CA VAL A 202 -10.77 11.66 2.27
C VAL A 202 -9.25 11.73 2.26
N TYR A 203 -8.64 10.82 1.51
CA TYR A 203 -7.20 10.69 1.37
C TYR A 203 -6.75 11.35 0.08
N TYR A 204 -5.65 12.09 0.18
CA TYR A 204 -5.06 12.81 -0.93
C TYR A 204 -3.62 12.41 -1.07
N LEU A 205 -3.22 12.03 -2.28
CA LEU A 205 -1.88 11.57 -2.58
C LEU A 205 -1.30 12.38 -3.74
N LYS A 206 -0.03 12.76 -3.60
CA LYS A 206 0.80 13.22 -4.70
C LYS A 206 1.62 12.04 -5.20
N LEU A 207 1.37 11.66 -6.43
CA LEU A 207 2.02 10.56 -7.12
C LEU A 207 3.05 11.09 -8.11
N THR A 208 4.23 10.47 -8.14
CA THR A 208 5.28 10.78 -9.12
C THR A 208 5.62 9.56 -9.94
N SER A 209 5.79 9.71 -11.25
CA SER A 209 6.17 8.59 -12.09
C SER A 209 7.61 8.15 -11.85
N ASN A 210 7.83 6.83 -11.85
CA ASN A 210 9.17 6.28 -11.98
C ASN A 210 9.73 6.69 -13.36
N MET A 211 10.98 7.16 -13.42
CA MET A 211 11.61 7.54 -14.69
C MET A 211 11.84 6.29 -15.53
N ARG A 212 10.97 6.04 -16.52
CA ARG A 212 11.29 5.14 -17.63
C ARG A 212 12.21 5.87 -18.62
N PRO A 213 13.18 5.19 -19.26
CA PRO A 213 13.91 5.78 -20.38
C PRO A 213 12.90 6.31 -21.40
N ASN A 214 13.01 7.60 -21.77
CA ASN A 214 12.13 8.33 -22.69
C ASN A 214 10.74 8.76 -22.19
N CYS A 215 10.38 8.57 -20.91
CA CYS A 215 9.18 9.19 -20.32
C CYS A 215 9.55 10.40 -19.46
N TYR A 216 8.88 11.53 -19.66
CA TYR A 216 9.00 12.69 -18.76
C TYR A 216 8.43 12.37 -17.38
N LYS A 217 9.06 12.91 -16.32
CA LYS A 217 8.53 12.82 -14.97
C LYS A 217 7.14 13.43 -14.92
N LYS A 218 6.13 12.62 -14.59
CA LYS A 218 4.74 13.06 -14.44
C LYS A 218 4.39 13.15 -12.97
N ILE A 219 3.64 14.19 -12.62
CA ILE A 219 3.03 14.34 -11.30
C ILE A 219 1.52 14.16 -11.48
N LYS A 220 0.93 13.31 -10.66
CA LYS A 220 -0.52 13.09 -10.58
C LYS A 220 -0.97 13.30 -9.15
N TYR A 221 -2.22 13.71 -8.98
CA TYR A 221 -2.83 13.89 -7.66
C TYR A 221 -4.06 13.02 -7.60
N LEU A 222 -4.13 12.19 -6.58
CA LEU A 222 -5.18 11.21 -6.40
C LEU A 222 -5.98 11.56 -5.15
N LYS A 223 -7.30 11.49 -5.28
CA LYS A 223 -8.24 11.57 -4.17
C LYS A 223 -8.91 10.20 -4.01
N LEU A 224 -8.92 9.70 -2.78
CA LEU A 224 -9.53 8.42 -2.40
C LEU A 224 -10.49 8.61 -1.25
N GLN A 225 -11.60 7.88 -1.27
CA GLN A 225 -12.58 7.92 -0.20
C GLN A 225 -13.34 6.57 -0.14
N LEU A 226 -13.50 6.03 1.08
CA LEU A 226 -14.46 4.95 1.31
C LEU A 226 -15.87 5.53 1.21
N THR A 227 -16.75 4.87 0.47
CA THR A 227 -18.17 5.26 0.45
C THR A 227 -18.84 4.80 1.74
N ASP A 228 -19.67 5.68 2.32
CA ASP A 228 -20.44 5.36 3.53
C ASP A 228 -21.20 4.04 3.33
N GLN A 229 -21.12 3.16 4.34
CA GLN A 229 -21.91 1.93 4.40
C GLN A 229 -23.34 2.21 4.85
#